data_AF-A0A1W9LEX7-F1
#
_entry.id   AF-A0A1W9LEX7-F1
#
_cell.length_a   1.000
_cell.length_b   1.000
_cell.length_c   1.000
_cell.angle_alpha   90.00
_cell.angle_beta   90.00
_cell.angle_gamma   90.00
#
_symmetry.space_group_name_H-M   'P 1'
#
loop_
_entity.id
_entity.type
_entity.pdbx_description
1 polymer ?
#
loop_
_entity_poly.entity_id
_entity_poly.type
_entity_poly.pdbx_seq_one_letter_code
_entity_poly.pdbx_strand_id
1 'polypeptide(L)'
;MAVWHVEGSCRTIASDDRGATFREVGRANVPKREDRNCDEPMLVERKDGGLWLLVRTRYGIGEAASKDGGKTWSEVADTGIPHTDSRFFIRRLASGRLLLVRHNSPGPKLGRSHLAAFLSEDDGRTWDGGLMLDERAGVSYPDGVQAPDDSIRVIYDYNRTTEKQIFMARFTEEDILKRRLVSAAGKLQIQINRATAVNPTVRIR
;
A
#
# COMPACT_ATOMS: atom_id res chain seq x y z
N MET A 1 -3.82 -7.91 10.79
CA MET A 1 -5.30 -7.80 10.84
C MET A 1 -5.67 -6.47 11.47
N ALA A 2 -6.74 -5.84 11.01
CA ALA A 2 -7.18 -4.57 11.58
C ALA A 2 -8.58 -4.66 12.21
N VAL A 3 -8.77 -3.96 13.33
CA VAL A 3 -10.08 -3.78 13.96
C VAL A 3 -10.33 -2.28 14.09
N TRP A 4 -11.35 -1.76 13.43
CA TRP A 4 -11.52 -0.32 13.29
C TRP A 4 -12.01 0.33 14.58
N HIS A 5 -11.60 1.59 14.81
CA HIS A 5 -12.07 2.45 15.90
C HIS A 5 -11.80 1.96 17.34
N VAL A 6 -10.90 0.99 17.53
CA VAL A 6 -10.54 0.44 18.85
C VAL A 6 -9.04 0.59 19.12
N GLU A 7 -8.64 0.49 20.39
CA GLU A 7 -7.22 0.40 20.76
C GLU A 7 -6.59 -0.90 20.26
N GLY A 8 -5.29 -0.83 19.95
CA GLY A 8 -4.58 -1.97 19.37
C GLY A 8 -5.21 -2.43 18.05
N SER A 9 -5.69 -1.47 17.26
CA SER A 9 -6.38 -1.74 16.01
C SER A 9 -5.51 -2.45 15.00
N CYS A 10 -4.20 -2.23 15.03
CA CYS A 10 -3.23 -2.88 14.16
C CYS A 10 -2.69 -4.15 14.83
N ARG A 11 -3.25 -5.31 14.50
CA ARG A 11 -2.88 -6.59 15.11
C ARG A 11 -1.96 -7.39 14.20
N THR A 12 -0.87 -7.90 14.76
CA THR A 12 0.04 -8.81 14.09
C THR A 12 -0.38 -10.24 14.41
N ILE A 13 -0.67 -11.02 13.36
CA ILE A 13 -1.02 -12.44 13.47
C ILE A 13 0.07 -13.23 12.76
N ALA A 14 0.51 -14.34 13.34
CA ALA A 14 1.49 -15.22 12.75
C ALA A 14 1.03 -16.68 12.78
N SER A 15 1.62 -17.44 11.87
CA SER A 15 1.56 -18.90 11.81
C SER A 15 2.99 -19.41 11.68
N ASP A 16 3.32 -20.45 12.45
CA ASP A 16 4.58 -21.19 12.39
C ASP A 16 4.39 -22.60 11.80
N ASP A 17 3.18 -22.91 11.30
CA ASP A 17 2.76 -24.22 10.79
C ASP A 17 2.18 -24.14 9.36
N ARG A 18 2.68 -23.20 8.55
CA ARG A 18 2.30 -22.98 7.14
C ARG A 18 0.81 -22.62 6.97
N GLY A 19 0.24 -21.93 7.94
CA GLY A 19 -1.13 -21.41 7.90
C GLY A 19 -2.18 -22.41 8.38
N ALA A 20 -1.80 -23.51 9.04
CA ALA A 20 -2.76 -24.42 9.63
C ALA A 20 -3.41 -23.81 10.90
N THR A 21 -2.63 -23.11 11.71
CA THR A 21 -3.10 -22.34 12.86
C THR A 21 -2.53 -20.93 12.87
N PHE A 22 -3.24 -20.04 13.52
CA PHE A 22 -2.87 -18.63 13.63
C PHE A 22 -3.02 -18.16 15.07
N ARG A 23 -2.08 -17.33 15.50
CA ARG A 23 -2.12 -16.68 16.82
C ARG A 23 -1.77 -15.20 16.71
N GLU A 24 -2.36 -14.42 17.59
CA GLU A 24 -1.96 -13.03 17.75
C GLU A 24 -0.57 -12.96 18.39
N VAL A 25 0.30 -12.12 17.83
CA VAL A 25 1.68 -11.92 18.29
C VAL A 25 1.80 -10.65 19.11
N GLY A 26 1.14 -9.58 18.66
CA GLY A 26 1.21 -8.26 19.27
C GLY A 26 0.31 -7.27 18.56
N ARG A 27 0.28 -6.03 19.07
CA ARG A 27 -0.57 -4.96 18.56
C ARG A 27 0.19 -3.65 18.54
N ALA A 28 0.03 -2.87 17.47
CA ALA A 28 0.40 -1.46 17.42
C ALA A 28 -0.86 -0.61 17.62
N ASN A 29 -0.67 0.56 18.24
CA ASN A 29 -1.78 1.45 18.59
C ASN A 29 -1.62 2.81 17.88
N VAL A 30 -2.65 3.23 17.15
CA VAL A 30 -2.79 4.61 16.70
C VAL A 30 -3.24 5.44 17.91
N PRO A 31 -2.45 6.41 18.39
CA PRO A 31 -2.70 7.03 19.70
C PRO A 31 -4.04 7.76 19.76
N LYS A 32 -4.30 8.61 18.76
CA LYS A 32 -5.51 9.42 18.68
C LYS A 32 -6.68 8.61 18.13
N ARG A 33 -7.81 8.63 18.84
CA ARG A 33 -9.00 7.86 18.46
C ARG A 33 -9.57 8.32 17.12
N GLU A 34 -9.53 9.63 16.86
CA GLU A 34 -9.96 10.23 15.62
C GLU A 34 -9.09 9.83 14.42
N ASP A 35 -7.87 9.34 14.63
CA ASP A 35 -7.03 8.88 13.52
C ASP A 35 -7.19 7.37 13.23
N ARG A 36 -7.87 6.64 14.12
CA ARG A 36 -8.24 5.22 13.93
C ARG A 36 -9.37 5.11 12.93
N ASN A 37 -9.04 5.01 11.64
CA ASN A 37 -10.01 5.00 10.56
C ASN A 37 -9.61 4.02 9.46
N CYS A 38 -10.38 2.94 9.31
CA CYS A 38 -10.09 1.90 8.32
C CYS A 38 -8.61 1.50 8.37
N ASP A 39 -8.13 1.15 9.57
CA ASP A 39 -6.71 0.88 9.77
C ASP A 39 -6.30 -0.23 8.81
N GLU A 40 -5.49 0.11 7.81
CA GLU A 40 -5.10 -0.80 6.72
C GLU A 40 -3.58 -0.99 6.82
N PRO A 41 -3.09 -1.76 7.82
CA PRO A 41 -1.67 -1.89 8.05
C PRO A 41 -1.01 -2.78 7.00
N MET A 42 0.21 -2.40 6.63
CA MET A 42 1.16 -3.17 5.84
C MET A 42 2.39 -3.46 6.72
N LEU A 43 3.01 -4.61 6.52
CA LEU A 43 4.16 -5.06 7.32
C LEU A 43 5.34 -5.36 6.41
N VAL A 44 6.53 -4.88 6.78
CA VAL A 44 7.78 -5.16 6.08
C VAL A 44 8.89 -5.48 7.08
N GLU A 45 9.68 -6.50 6.79
CA GLU A 45 10.92 -6.77 7.52
C GLU A 45 12.05 -5.85 6.99
N ARG A 46 12.70 -5.12 7.90
CA ARG A 46 13.85 -4.24 7.65
C ARG A 46 15.14 -5.07 7.52
N LYS A 47 16.19 -4.47 6.94
CA LYS A 47 17.49 -5.13 6.74
C LYS A 47 18.17 -5.53 8.05
N ASP A 48 17.81 -4.87 9.16
CA ASP A 48 18.29 -5.19 10.51
C ASP A 48 17.49 -6.33 11.19
N GLY A 49 16.52 -6.94 10.50
CA GLY A 49 15.62 -7.96 11.04
C GLY A 49 14.47 -7.40 11.89
N GLY A 50 14.41 -6.08 12.09
CA GLY A 50 13.27 -5.42 12.73
C GLY A 50 12.04 -5.44 11.83
N LEU A 51 10.84 -5.44 12.42
CA LEU A 51 9.60 -5.31 11.67
C LEU A 51 9.15 -3.85 11.64
N TRP A 52 8.71 -3.42 10.47
CA TRP A 52 8.15 -2.10 10.22
C TRP A 52 6.69 -2.25 9.83
N LEU A 53 5.81 -1.69 10.63
CA LEU A 53 4.39 -1.58 10.35
C LEU A 53 4.13 -0.18 9.82
N LEU A 54 3.48 -0.08 8.67
CA LEU A 54 2.93 1.17 8.18
C LEU A 54 1.42 1.07 8.15
N VAL A 55 0.72 2.15 8.48
CA VAL A 55 -0.74 2.16 8.53
C VAL A 55 -1.30 3.44 7.92
N ARG A 56 -2.45 3.29 7.27
CA ARG A 56 -3.27 4.39 6.79
C ARG A 56 -3.73 5.27 7.96
N THR A 57 -3.55 6.59 7.85
CA THR A 57 -4.07 7.57 8.80
C THR A 57 -4.65 8.78 8.06
N ARG A 58 -5.20 9.76 8.80
CA ARG A 58 -5.76 11.00 8.22
C ARG A 58 -4.71 12.07 7.93
N TYR A 59 -3.55 11.97 8.55
CA TYR A 59 -2.44 12.92 8.41
C TYR A 59 -1.37 12.47 7.40
N GLY A 60 -1.44 11.23 6.91
CA GLY A 60 -0.47 10.66 5.99
C GLY A 60 -0.34 9.16 6.19
N ILE A 61 0.89 8.65 6.18
CA ILE A 61 1.20 7.27 6.55
C ILE A 61 1.78 7.27 7.96
N GLY A 62 1.17 6.52 8.86
CA GLY A 62 1.72 6.25 10.19
C GLY A 62 2.67 5.06 10.16
N GLU A 63 3.61 4.99 11.11
CA GLU A 63 4.50 3.86 11.31
C GLU A 63 4.65 3.42 12.76
N ALA A 64 4.94 2.13 12.94
CA ALA A 64 5.46 1.58 14.19
C ALA A 64 6.57 0.57 13.90
N ALA A 65 7.48 0.40 14.86
CA ALA A 65 8.58 -0.56 14.74
C ALA A 65 8.54 -1.61 15.86
N SER A 66 9.00 -2.81 15.53
CA SER A 66 9.21 -3.91 16.47
C SER A 66 10.60 -4.50 16.28
N LYS A 67 11.25 -4.86 17.39
CA LYS A 67 12.58 -5.50 17.42
C LYS A 67 12.56 -6.92 17.97
N ASP A 68 11.38 -7.44 18.30
CA ASP A 68 11.20 -8.73 19.00
C ASP A 68 10.28 -9.69 18.25
N GLY A 69 10.23 -9.56 16.92
CA GLY A 69 9.39 -10.38 16.05
C GLY A 69 7.91 -10.01 16.10
N GLY A 70 7.58 -8.77 16.44
CA GLY A 70 6.21 -8.25 16.43
C GLY A 70 5.44 -8.47 17.72
N LYS A 71 6.12 -8.83 18.82
CA LYS A 71 5.50 -9.02 20.15
C LYS A 71 5.18 -7.68 20.78
N THR A 72 6.14 -6.76 20.75
CA THR A 72 5.97 -5.38 21.18
C THR A 72 6.20 -4.41 20.02
N TRP A 73 5.50 -3.28 20.07
CA TRP A 73 5.52 -2.24 19.04
C TRP A 73 5.70 -0.89 19.70
N SER A 74 6.42 0.03 19.04
CA SER A 74 6.31 1.45 19.36
C SER A 74 4.86 1.93 19.16
N GLU A 75 4.52 3.06 19.78
CA GLU A 75 3.32 3.78 19.36
C GLU A 75 3.42 4.18 17.89
N VAL A 76 2.27 4.28 17.22
CA VAL A 76 2.25 4.72 15.82
C VAL A 76 2.57 6.21 15.76
N ALA A 77 3.60 6.56 15.00
CA ALA A 77 4.06 7.92 14.74
C ALA A 77 3.91 8.28 13.25
N ASP A 78 4.00 9.56 12.91
CA ASP A 78 3.98 10.01 11.52
C ASP A 78 5.31 9.70 10.82
N THR A 79 5.25 9.08 9.63
CA THR A 79 6.42 8.84 8.77
C THR A 79 6.92 10.11 8.07
N GLY A 80 6.08 11.14 7.99
CA GLY A 80 6.30 12.30 7.14
C GLY A 80 6.01 12.05 5.66
N ILE A 81 5.57 10.85 5.27
CA ILE A 81 5.20 10.53 3.89
C ILE A 81 3.78 11.05 3.62
N PRO A 82 3.59 12.04 2.73
CA PRO A 82 2.28 12.58 2.44
C PRO A 82 1.40 11.54 1.75
N HIS A 83 0.20 11.33 2.26
CA HIS A 83 -0.77 10.43 1.65
C HIS A 83 -2.21 10.85 1.94
N THR A 84 -3.13 10.42 1.08
CA THR A 84 -4.57 10.59 1.31
C THR A 84 -5.10 9.47 2.22
N ASP A 85 -6.31 9.62 2.77
CA ASP A 85 -6.97 8.61 3.60
C ASP A 85 -7.46 7.43 2.72
N SER A 86 -6.50 6.62 2.24
CA SER A 86 -6.68 5.46 1.38
C SER A 86 -5.57 4.42 1.61
N ARG A 87 -5.81 3.19 1.13
CA ARG A 87 -4.79 2.14 1.07
C ARG A 87 -3.63 2.56 0.16
N PHE A 88 -2.41 2.35 0.66
CA PHE A 88 -1.16 2.31 -0.11
C PHE A 88 -0.64 0.87 -0.15
N PHE A 89 0.42 0.63 -0.92
CA PHE A 89 1.07 -0.67 -1.00
C PHE A 89 2.57 -0.54 -0.80
N ILE A 90 3.16 -1.41 0.03
CA ILE A 90 4.60 -1.44 0.26
C ILE A 90 5.09 -2.89 0.37
N ARG A 91 6.26 -3.19 -0.20
CA ARG A 91 6.93 -4.48 -0.05
C ARG A 91 8.44 -4.36 -0.25
N ARG A 92 9.19 -5.35 0.21
CA ARG A 92 10.57 -5.57 -0.24
C ARG A 92 10.59 -6.34 -1.57
N LEU A 93 11.46 -5.92 -2.47
CA LEU A 93 11.77 -6.57 -3.75
C LEU A 93 12.99 -7.48 -3.61
N ALA A 94 13.21 -8.35 -4.59
CA ALA A 94 14.34 -9.29 -4.66
C ALA A 94 15.69 -8.57 -4.66
N SER A 95 15.77 -7.35 -5.18
CA SER A 95 16.95 -6.48 -5.12
C SER A 95 17.29 -6.00 -3.69
N GLY A 96 16.38 -6.20 -2.74
CA GLY A 96 16.47 -5.67 -1.38
C GLY A 96 15.94 -4.25 -1.23
N ARG A 97 15.54 -3.56 -2.31
CA ARG A 97 14.85 -2.26 -2.25
C ARG A 97 13.42 -2.42 -1.74
N LEU A 98 12.88 -1.37 -1.15
CA LEU A 98 11.45 -1.27 -0.88
C LEU A 98 10.74 -0.64 -2.08
N LEU A 99 9.62 -1.21 -2.49
CA LEU A 99 8.65 -0.62 -3.40
C LEU A 99 7.54 0.01 -2.58
N LEU A 100 7.22 1.28 -2.84
CA LEU A 100 6.02 1.95 -2.34
C LEU A 100 5.15 2.40 -3.52
N VAL A 101 3.87 2.04 -3.49
CA VAL A 101 2.86 2.53 -4.41
C VAL A 101 1.83 3.32 -3.61
N ARG A 102 1.68 4.60 -3.95
CA ARG A 102 0.84 5.54 -3.20
C ARG A 102 0.22 6.58 -4.12
N HIS A 103 -0.82 7.27 -3.65
CA HIS A 103 -1.36 8.44 -4.34
C HIS A 103 -0.41 9.62 -4.20
N ASN A 104 -0.12 10.30 -5.31
CA ASN A 104 0.79 11.44 -5.39
C ASN A 104 0.15 12.62 -6.15
N SER A 105 -1.12 12.89 -5.86
CA SER A 105 -1.88 13.95 -6.53
C SER A 105 -1.28 15.34 -6.29
N PRO A 106 -1.26 16.24 -7.28
CA PRO A 106 -0.79 17.60 -7.08
C PRO A 106 -1.77 18.42 -6.21
N GLY A 107 -1.23 19.40 -5.50
CA GLY A 107 -2.02 20.38 -4.74
C GLY A 107 -1.93 20.22 -3.21
N PRO A 108 -2.59 21.12 -2.46
CA PRO A 108 -2.45 21.22 -1.01
C PRO A 108 -3.16 20.11 -0.24
N LYS A 109 -4.12 19.41 -0.86
CA LYS A 109 -4.81 18.25 -0.27
C LYS A 109 -4.70 17.07 -1.22
N LEU A 110 -4.14 15.98 -0.72
CA LEU A 110 -3.98 14.76 -1.51
C LEU A 110 -5.32 14.05 -1.70
N GLY A 111 -5.63 13.73 -2.96
CA GLY A 111 -6.80 12.96 -3.36
C GLY A 111 -6.42 11.57 -3.86
N ARG A 112 -7.45 10.75 -4.13
CA ARG A 112 -7.30 9.43 -4.75
C ARG A 112 -7.09 9.56 -6.26
N SER A 113 -5.92 10.06 -6.64
CA SER A 113 -5.47 10.19 -8.03
C SER A 113 -3.94 10.11 -8.11
N HIS A 114 -3.38 10.03 -9.32
CA HIS A 114 -1.93 9.99 -9.54
C HIS A 114 -1.25 8.88 -8.74
N LEU A 115 -1.74 7.64 -8.91
CA LEU A 115 -1.14 6.46 -8.31
C LEU A 115 0.25 6.26 -8.92
N ALA A 116 1.29 6.29 -8.09
CA ALA A 116 2.67 6.26 -8.55
C ALA A 116 3.54 5.30 -7.71
N ALA A 117 4.58 4.75 -8.33
CA ALA A 117 5.54 3.83 -7.73
C ALA A 117 6.89 4.51 -7.43
N PHE A 118 7.44 4.21 -6.26
CA PHE A 118 8.69 4.74 -5.72
C PHE A 118 9.54 3.61 -5.16
N LEU A 119 10.86 3.81 -5.12
CA LEU A 119 11.82 2.88 -4.54
C LEU A 119 12.56 3.50 -3.37
N SER A 120 12.92 2.68 -2.39
CA SER A 120 13.83 3.07 -1.31
C SER A 120 14.92 2.03 -1.13
N GLU A 121 16.17 2.48 -1.06
CA GLU A 121 17.33 1.62 -0.80
C GLU A 121 17.69 1.52 0.69
N ASP A 122 17.18 2.43 1.51
CA ASP A 122 17.63 2.70 2.88
C ASP A 122 16.55 2.43 3.95
N ASP A 123 15.66 1.47 3.64
CA ASP A 123 14.53 1.05 4.48
C ASP A 123 13.52 2.17 4.78
N GLY A 124 13.22 2.96 3.75
CA GLY A 124 12.12 3.92 3.74
C GLY A 124 12.49 5.33 4.21
N ARG A 125 13.78 5.61 4.46
CA ARG A 125 14.25 6.95 4.85
C ARG A 125 14.24 7.91 3.67
N THR A 126 14.63 7.45 2.49
CA THR A 126 14.56 8.21 1.24
C THR A 126 13.84 7.42 0.16
N TRP A 127 13.22 8.15 -0.78
CA TRP A 127 12.39 7.61 -1.85
C TRP A 127 12.74 8.23 -3.20
N ASP A 128 13.05 7.38 -4.17
CA ASP A 128 13.40 7.73 -5.53
C ASP A 128 12.34 7.28 -6.54
N GLY A 129 12.41 7.84 -7.75
CA GLY A 129 11.52 7.50 -8.85
C GLY A 129 10.24 8.34 -8.87
N GLY A 130 9.10 7.67 -8.93
CA GLY A 130 7.79 8.28 -9.20
C GLY A 130 7.26 7.95 -10.59
N LEU A 131 7.31 6.67 -10.98
CA LEU A 131 6.63 6.21 -12.19
C LEU A 131 5.11 6.33 -11.98
N MET A 132 4.47 7.17 -12.79
CA MET A 132 3.02 7.30 -12.81
C MET A 132 2.41 6.01 -13.35
N LEU A 133 1.59 5.35 -12.53
CA LEU A 133 0.84 4.16 -12.95
C LEU A 133 -0.52 4.56 -13.54
N ASP A 134 -1.17 5.54 -12.92
CA ASP A 134 -2.48 6.05 -13.32
C ASP A 134 -2.77 7.44 -12.76
N GLU A 135 -2.92 8.44 -13.62
CA GLU A 135 -3.19 9.83 -13.27
C GLU A 135 -4.63 10.09 -12.84
N ARG A 136 -5.56 9.22 -13.25
CA ARG A 136 -7.00 9.47 -13.16
C ARG A 136 -7.48 9.59 -11.71
N ALA A 137 -8.48 10.45 -11.49
CA ALA A 137 -9.20 10.49 -10.23
C ALA A 137 -10.08 9.24 -10.07
N GLY A 138 -10.12 8.68 -8.85
CA GLY A 138 -10.93 7.51 -8.54
C GLY A 138 -10.18 6.18 -8.60
N VAL A 139 -8.86 6.20 -8.87
CA VAL A 139 -7.99 5.03 -8.72
C VAL A 139 -7.70 4.75 -7.25
N SER A 140 -7.67 3.49 -6.84
CA SER A 140 -7.47 3.16 -5.42
C SER A 140 -6.99 1.72 -5.17
N TYR A 141 -6.66 1.44 -3.92
CA TYR A 141 -6.39 0.08 -3.41
C TYR A 141 -5.32 -0.67 -4.21
N PRO A 142 -4.10 -0.11 -4.31
CA PRO A 142 -2.99 -0.84 -4.92
C PRO A 142 -2.67 -2.11 -4.13
N ASP A 143 -2.29 -3.15 -4.84
CA ASP A 143 -1.64 -4.35 -4.31
C ASP A 143 -0.75 -4.97 -5.40
N GLY A 144 0.33 -5.67 -5.04
CA GLY A 144 1.25 -6.13 -6.06
C GLY A 144 2.29 -7.19 -5.68
N VAL A 145 2.89 -7.74 -6.73
CA VAL A 145 3.91 -8.77 -6.63
C VAL A 145 5.03 -8.56 -7.62
N GLN A 146 6.25 -8.94 -7.23
CA GLN A 146 7.35 -9.12 -8.16
C GLN A 146 7.32 -10.55 -8.68
N ALA A 147 7.22 -10.69 -9.99
CA ALA A 147 7.26 -11.96 -10.68
C ALA A 147 8.72 -12.44 -10.86
N PRO A 148 8.93 -13.75 -11.14
CA PRO A 148 10.28 -14.31 -11.35
C PRO A 148 11.04 -13.74 -12.54
N ASP A 149 10.36 -13.04 -13.46
CA ASP A 149 10.95 -12.35 -14.62
C ASP A 149 11.37 -10.91 -14.28
N ASP A 150 11.56 -10.61 -12.98
CA ASP A 150 11.82 -9.30 -12.40
C ASP A 150 10.74 -8.23 -12.65
N SER A 151 9.65 -8.56 -13.34
CA SER A 151 8.55 -7.63 -13.53
C SER A 151 7.75 -7.44 -12.25
N ILE A 152 7.44 -6.20 -11.94
CA ILE A 152 6.53 -5.79 -10.87
C ILE A 152 5.14 -5.66 -11.48
N ARG A 153 4.16 -6.32 -10.86
CA ARG A 153 2.75 -6.28 -11.25
C ARG A 153 1.94 -5.69 -10.11
N VAL A 154 1.28 -4.57 -10.37
CA VAL A 154 0.44 -3.88 -9.40
C VAL A 154 -0.97 -3.81 -9.94
N ILE A 155 -1.93 -4.34 -9.19
CA ILE A 155 -3.37 -4.18 -9.46
C ILE A 155 -3.93 -3.04 -8.63
N TYR A 156 -5.01 -2.43 -9.12
CA TYR A 156 -5.73 -1.36 -8.43
C TYR A 156 -7.16 -1.22 -8.96
N ASP A 157 -8.07 -0.71 -8.11
CA ASP A 157 -9.44 -0.40 -8.50
C ASP A 157 -9.53 0.95 -9.21
N TYR A 158 -10.56 1.12 -10.04
CA TYR A 158 -10.96 2.40 -10.60
C TYR A 158 -12.47 2.56 -10.48
N ASN A 159 -12.88 3.67 -9.84
CA ASN A 159 -14.27 4.09 -9.75
C ASN A 159 -15.19 2.96 -9.22
N ARG A 160 -14.86 2.45 -8.02
CA ARG A 160 -15.47 1.27 -7.41
C ARG A 160 -17.01 1.27 -7.30
N THR A 161 -17.65 2.45 -7.32
CA THR A 161 -19.12 2.58 -7.23
C THR A 161 -19.80 2.75 -8.59
N THR A 162 -19.07 3.22 -9.61
CA THR A 162 -19.61 3.50 -10.95
C THR A 162 -19.05 2.50 -11.96
N GLU A 163 -17.80 2.67 -12.38
CA GLU A 163 -17.17 1.85 -13.43
C GLU A 163 -16.85 0.43 -12.98
N LYS A 164 -16.52 0.23 -11.69
CA LYS A 164 -16.22 -1.07 -11.07
C LYS A 164 -15.13 -1.84 -11.83
N GLN A 165 -14.07 -1.14 -12.24
CA GLN A 165 -12.97 -1.72 -13.01
C GLN A 165 -11.80 -2.06 -12.10
N ILE A 166 -11.05 -3.09 -12.49
CA ILE A 166 -9.74 -3.43 -11.94
C ILE A 166 -8.72 -3.33 -13.06
N PHE A 167 -7.66 -2.58 -12.80
CA PHE A 167 -6.55 -2.39 -13.70
C PHE A 167 -5.28 -3.05 -13.13
N MET A 168 -4.30 -3.28 -14.00
CA MET A 168 -2.98 -3.75 -13.68
C MET A 168 -1.93 -2.89 -14.39
N ALA A 169 -0.84 -2.56 -13.69
CA ALA A 169 0.39 -2.05 -14.26
C ALA A 169 1.47 -3.12 -14.17
N ARG A 170 2.24 -3.30 -15.24
CA ARG A 170 3.44 -4.15 -15.31
C ARG A 170 4.64 -3.28 -15.66
N PHE A 171 5.66 -3.27 -14.81
CA PHE A 171 6.85 -2.42 -14.94
C PHE A 171 8.04 -3.06 -14.23
N THR A 172 9.19 -2.40 -14.23
CA THR A 172 10.44 -2.84 -13.59
C THR A 172 10.96 -1.76 -12.65
N GLU A 173 11.97 -2.06 -11.83
CA GLU A 173 12.65 -1.04 -11.02
C GLU A 173 13.27 0.06 -11.88
N GLU A 174 13.79 -0.28 -13.07
CA GLU A 174 14.35 0.72 -13.98
C GLU A 174 13.29 1.71 -14.48
N ASP A 175 12.08 1.24 -14.80
CA ASP A 175 10.97 2.10 -15.19
C ASP A 175 10.63 3.12 -14.09
N ILE A 176 10.72 2.70 -12.82
CA ILE A 176 10.50 3.58 -11.65
C ILE A 176 11.56 4.67 -11.59
N LEU A 177 12.84 4.29 -11.68
CA LEU A 177 13.96 5.23 -11.61
C LEU A 177 13.98 6.20 -12.79
N LYS A 178 13.60 5.75 -13.99
CA LYS A 178 13.50 6.59 -15.19
C LYS A 178 12.21 7.40 -15.26
N ARG A 179 11.24 7.14 -14.36
CA ARG A 179 9.91 7.78 -14.30
C ARG A 179 9.09 7.60 -15.60
N ARG A 180 9.38 6.56 -16.38
CA ARG A 180 8.72 6.22 -17.64
C ARG A 180 9.01 4.77 -17.98
N LEU A 181 8.15 4.15 -18.78
CA LEU A 181 8.43 2.82 -19.31
C LEU A 181 9.63 2.87 -20.27
N VAL A 182 10.66 2.11 -19.93
CA VAL A 182 11.84 1.77 -20.73
C VAL A 182 11.92 0.26 -20.97
N SER A 183 11.29 -0.55 -20.12
CA SER A 183 11.23 -2.00 -20.27
C SER A 183 10.34 -2.41 -21.45
N ALA A 184 10.79 -3.38 -22.24
CA ALA A 184 10.08 -3.83 -23.44
C ALA A 184 8.68 -4.41 -23.15
N ALA A 185 8.53 -5.08 -22.01
CA ALA A 185 7.26 -5.66 -21.56
C ALA A 185 6.41 -4.71 -20.71
N GLY A 186 6.92 -3.51 -20.41
CA GLY A 186 6.24 -2.50 -19.59
C GLY A 186 4.90 -2.11 -20.19
N LYS A 187 3.85 -2.10 -19.37
CA LYS A 187 2.51 -1.69 -19.77
C LYS A 187 1.70 -1.23 -18.57
N LEU A 188 1.15 -0.03 -18.66
CA LEU A 188 0.29 0.58 -17.63
C LEU A 188 -1.18 0.40 -18.00
N GLN A 189 -2.08 0.63 -17.03
CA GLN A 189 -3.53 0.68 -17.24
C GLN A 189 -4.12 -0.52 -18.03
N ILE A 190 -3.64 -1.74 -17.77
CA ILE A 190 -4.20 -2.98 -18.34
C ILE A 190 -5.51 -3.28 -17.61
N GLN A 191 -6.67 -3.12 -18.25
CA GLN A 191 -7.92 -3.56 -17.62
C GLN A 191 -7.92 -5.09 -17.53
N ILE A 192 -8.02 -5.63 -16.31
CA ILE A 192 -8.04 -7.08 -16.06
C ILE A 192 -9.41 -7.58 -15.62
N ASN A 193 -10.29 -6.70 -15.12
CA ASN A 193 -11.66 -7.06 -14.78
C ASN A 193 -12.59 -5.83 -14.81
N ARG A 194 -13.89 -6.08 -14.99
CA ARG A 194 -14.97 -5.10 -14.78
C ARG A 194 -16.21 -5.80 -14.24
N ALA A 195 -16.68 -5.42 -13.07
CA ALA A 195 -17.95 -5.94 -12.57
C ALA A 195 -19.13 -5.28 -13.30
N THR A 196 -20.06 -6.07 -13.79
CA THR A 196 -21.23 -5.60 -14.57
C THR A 196 -22.54 -5.57 -13.77
N ALA A 197 -22.52 -6.10 -12.54
CA ALA A 197 -23.69 -6.12 -11.69
C ALA A 197 -24.24 -4.70 -11.45
N VAL A 198 -25.56 -4.56 -11.58
CA VAL A 198 -26.28 -3.32 -11.26
C VAL A 198 -26.48 -3.28 -9.75
N ASN A 199 -26.11 -2.16 -9.13
CA ASN A 199 -26.39 -1.98 -7.71
C ASN A 199 -27.90 -1.72 -7.54
N PRO A 200 -28.67 -2.63 -6.91
CA PRO A 200 -30.12 -2.51 -6.83
C PRO A 200 -30.59 -1.30 -6.00
N THR A 201 -29.70 -0.68 -5.23
CA THR A 201 -30.01 0.51 -4.42
C THR A 201 -29.70 1.83 -5.13
N VAL A 202 -28.99 1.82 -6.25
CA VAL A 202 -28.76 3.01 -7.08
C VAL A 202 -29.97 3.15 -8.01
N ARG A 203 -30.96 3.96 -7.59
CA ARG A 203 -32.03 4.38 -8.50
C ARG A 203 -31.39 5.20 -9.61
N ILE A 204 -31.40 4.67 -10.83
CA ILE A 204 -31.09 5.44 -12.04
C ILE A 204 -32.18 6.52 -12.11
N ARG A 205 -31.78 7.78 -11.98
CA ARG A 205 -32.64 8.92 -12.31
C ARG A 205 -32.57 9.18 -13.81
#